data_AF-A0A7X1WJS1-F1
#
_entry.id   AF-A0A7X1WJS1-F1
#
_cell.length_a   1.000
_cell.length_b   1.000
_cell.length_c   1.000
_cell.angle_alpha   90.00
_cell.angle_beta   90.00
_cell.angle_gamma   90.00
#
_symmetry.space_group_name_H-M   'P 1'
#
loop_
_entity.id
_entity.type
_entity.pdbx_description
1 polymer ?
#
loop_
_entity_poly.entity_id
_entity_poly.type
_entity_poly.pdbx_seq_one_letter_code
_entity_poly.pdbx_strand_id
1 'polypeptide(L)'
;MKNIKFAVLALACAIAATGCREDKTQNEAGLSEATYKASGVAVQPMVYPGLQNTVFKVGGKFKDPQLPQRWEQPKTWTVYMAAPGWTNGGFPIVDRLSTDAVAVSKVYDFIWKNHLRDQVKVAWLQYDQNPNPQFMDDLTVVPDNFIPLFLKPAGPQVDYYIYSPAVRHGSGQGMMQYDRWVKPFLPFAKKQGGDYVAANDFQRNEGFDDTNGKYWDNWARHWFIVNPQGEVVDAYFSNLGNRVIQGADKPINSLIHHLKLDGEKLIIPKIVTYQYQSLFTAPYWNKIDAEIRDVLQIDGAAK
;
A
#
# COMPACT_ATOMS: atom_id res chain seq x y z
N MET A 1 32.57 -43.70 -43.98
CA MET A 1 31.49 -43.11 -43.15
C MET A 1 31.72 -43.32 -41.64
N LYS A 2 32.89 -42.99 -41.09
CA LYS A 2 33.17 -43.13 -39.64
C LYS A 2 33.32 -41.79 -38.88
N ASN A 3 33.36 -40.66 -39.60
CA ASN A 3 33.71 -39.36 -39.00
C ASN A 3 32.52 -38.41 -38.79
N ILE A 4 31.30 -38.79 -39.20
CA ILE A 4 30.11 -37.93 -39.08
C ILE A 4 29.44 -38.09 -37.71
N LYS A 5 29.54 -39.27 -37.08
CA LYS A 5 28.88 -39.54 -35.79
C LYS A 5 29.55 -38.83 -34.60
N PHE A 6 30.86 -38.56 -34.68
CA PHE A 6 31.57 -37.83 -33.63
C PHE A 6 31.34 -36.31 -33.68
N ALA A 7 31.17 -35.74 -34.88
CA ALA A 7 30.88 -34.33 -35.05
C ALA A 7 29.50 -33.94 -34.50
N VAL A 8 28.49 -34.81 -34.65
CA VAL A 8 27.12 -34.57 -34.14
C VAL A 8 27.06 -34.68 -32.61
N LEU A 9 27.85 -35.56 -31.99
CA LEU A 9 27.88 -35.71 -30.53
C LEU A 9 28.59 -34.53 -29.84
N ALA A 10 29.67 -34.01 -30.43
CA ALA A 10 30.36 -32.82 -29.93
C ALA A 10 29.51 -31.53 -30.08
N LEU A 11 28.71 -31.44 -31.15
CA LEU A 11 27.80 -30.31 -31.37
C LEU A 11 26.61 -30.34 -30.39
N ALA A 12 26.11 -31.53 -30.02
CA ALA A 12 25.05 -31.66 -29.01
C ALA A 12 25.53 -31.29 -27.59
N CYS A 13 26.78 -31.60 -27.24
CA CYS A 13 27.37 -31.17 -25.96
C CYS A 13 27.64 -29.66 -25.91
N ALA A 14 27.95 -29.01 -27.04
CA ALA A 14 28.11 -27.56 -27.11
C ALA A 14 26.75 -26.84 -26.98
N ILE A 15 25.67 -27.37 -27.56
CA ILE A 15 24.31 -26.80 -27.45
C ILE A 15 23.72 -27.00 -26.04
N ALA A 16 24.10 -28.06 -25.33
CA ALA A 16 23.73 -28.25 -23.93
C ALA A 16 24.51 -27.33 -22.96
N ALA A 17 25.67 -26.81 -23.36
CA ALA A 17 26.51 -25.92 -22.55
C ALA A 17 26.30 -24.41 -22.87
N THR A 18 25.69 -24.07 -24.02
CA THR A 18 25.31 -22.69 -24.36
C THR A 18 23.85 -22.36 -24.05
N GLY A 19 23.10 -23.31 -23.50
CA GLY A 19 21.96 -22.98 -22.66
C GLY A 19 22.50 -22.33 -21.38
N CYS A 20 22.85 -21.04 -21.46
CA CYS A 20 22.80 -20.14 -20.31
C CYS A 20 21.38 -20.27 -19.77
N ARG A 21 21.17 -21.26 -18.90
CA ARG A 21 20.10 -21.25 -17.95
C ARG A 21 20.49 -20.07 -17.08
N GLU A 22 20.05 -18.87 -17.48
CA GLU A 22 20.06 -17.72 -16.58
C GLU A 22 19.48 -18.27 -15.29
N ASP A 23 20.33 -18.35 -14.26
CA ASP A 23 19.85 -18.67 -12.93
C ASP A 23 18.68 -17.73 -12.71
N LYS A 24 17.49 -18.30 -12.47
CA LYS A 24 16.30 -17.47 -12.26
C LYS A 24 16.67 -16.48 -11.16
N THR A 25 16.76 -15.21 -11.54
CA THR A 25 17.11 -14.16 -10.61
C THR A 25 16.19 -14.26 -9.41
N GLN A 26 16.76 -14.19 -8.20
CA GLN A 26 15.97 -14.19 -6.97
C GLN A 26 15.10 -12.92 -6.87
N ASN A 27 15.46 -11.90 -7.64
CA ASN A 27 14.71 -10.68 -7.83
C ASN A 27 13.88 -10.75 -9.12
N GLU A 28 12.77 -11.48 -9.08
CA GLU A 28 11.86 -11.65 -10.22
C GLU A 28 11.14 -10.36 -10.62
N ALA A 29 11.09 -9.36 -9.71
CA ALA A 29 10.44 -8.08 -9.95
C ALA A 29 11.37 -7.02 -10.56
N GLY A 30 12.69 -7.25 -10.56
CA GLY A 30 13.69 -6.29 -11.02
C GLY A 30 13.80 -5.02 -10.17
N LEU A 31 13.43 -5.08 -8.88
CA LEU A 31 13.47 -3.90 -7.99
C LEU A 31 14.88 -3.67 -7.43
N SER A 32 15.29 -2.42 -7.35
CA SER A 32 16.63 -2.01 -6.93
C SER A 32 16.64 -0.51 -6.64
N GLU A 33 17.73 -0.02 -6.06
CA GLU A 33 17.96 1.42 -5.89
C GLU A 33 17.72 2.21 -7.19
N ALA A 34 18.12 1.66 -8.33
CA ALA A 34 17.96 2.33 -9.63
C ALA A 34 16.50 2.42 -10.10
N THR A 35 15.61 1.56 -9.57
CA THR A 35 14.17 1.58 -9.91
C THR A 35 13.34 2.31 -8.86
N TYR A 36 13.95 2.77 -7.77
CA TYR A 36 13.27 3.52 -6.71
C TYR A 36 12.68 4.81 -7.28
N LYS A 37 11.47 5.12 -6.81
CA LYS A 37 10.77 6.35 -7.11
C LYS A 37 10.29 6.96 -5.80
N ALA A 38 10.87 8.10 -5.46
CA ALA A 38 10.45 8.88 -4.31
C ALA A 38 8.98 9.28 -4.43
N SER A 39 8.25 9.23 -3.32
CA SER A 39 6.83 9.59 -3.33
C SER A 39 6.60 11.10 -3.34
N GLY A 40 7.65 11.91 -3.13
CA GLY A 40 7.58 13.36 -3.01
C GLY A 40 6.90 13.85 -1.72
N VAL A 41 6.69 12.97 -0.74
CA VAL A 41 6.05 13.34 0.52
C VAL A 41 6.97 14.22 1.37
N ALA A 42 6.40 15.24 2.02
CA ALA A 42 7.12 15.95 3.07
C ALA A 42 7.22 15.04 4.31
N VAL A 43 8.45 14.74 4.74
CA VAL A 43 8.69 13.89 5.91
C VAL A 43 8.02 14.50 7.13
N GLN A 44 7.10 13.74 7.74
CA GLN A 44 6.33 14.20 8.90
C GLN A 44 5.78 13.01 9.71
N PRO A 45 5.38 13.20 10.98
CA PRO A 45 4.84 12.14 11.80
C PRO A 45 3.62 11.44 11.18
N MET A 46 3.56 10.12 11.32
CA MET A 46 2.36 9.36 10.98
C MET A 46 1.21 9.75 11.92
N VAL A 47 0.05 10.04 11.35
CA VAL A 47 -1.17 10.35 12.09
C VAL A 47 -2.25 9.34 11.73
N TYR A 48 -3.01 8.89 12.71
CA TYR A 48 -4.08 7.91 12.54
C TYR A 48 -5.45 8.60 12.62
N PRO A 49 -6.36 8.38 11.65
CA PRO A 49 -7.63 9.12 11.60
C PRO A 49 -8.60 8.78 12.72
N GLY A 50 -8.44 7.64 13.39
CA GLY A 50 -9.22 7.28 14.58
C GLY A 50 -8.75 7.98 15.85
N LEU A 51 -7.64 8.74 15.81
CA LEU A 51 -7.07 9.46 16.95
C LEU A 51 -6.94 8.55 18.20
N GLN A 52 -7.66 8.85 19.27
CA GLN A 52 -7.64 8.07 20.51
C GLN A 52 -8.37 6.73 20.40
N ASN A 53 -9.19 6.55 19.36
CA ASN A 53 -9.94 5.34 19.07
C ASN A 53 -9.16 4.35 18.18
N THR A 54 -7.89 4.65 17.87
CA THR A 54 -7.05 3.75 17.08
C THR A 54 -6.58 2.57 17.94
N VAL A 55 -6.97 1.37 17.52
CA VAL A 55 -6.69 0.11 18.23
C VAL A 55 -6.14 -0.95 17.27
N PHE A 56 -5.53 -2.01 17.79
CA PHE A 56 -4.96 -3.07 16.98
C PHE A 56 -5.11 -4.47 17.60
N LYS A 57 -4.92 -5.48 16.75
CA LYS A 57 -4.60 -6.86 17.13
C LYS A 57 -3.34 -7.33 16.42
N VAL A 58 -2.61 -8.23 17.07
CA VAL A 58 -1.44 -8.90 16.49
C VAL A 58 -1.90 -9.89 15.41
N GLY A 59 -1.13 -9.95 14.32
CA GLY A 59 -1.29 -10.90 13.23
C GLY A 59 -1.38 -12.35 13.70
N GLY A 60 -2.24 -13.14 13.06
CA GLY A 60 -2.43 -14.56 13.40
C GLY A 60 -3.15 -14.84 14.72
N LYS A 61 -3.43 -13.80 15.53
CA LYS A 61 -4.17 -13.88 16.80
C LYS A 61 -5.58 -13.30 16.71
N PHE A 62 -6.16 -13.26 15.51
CA PHE A 62 -7.45 -12.59 15.29
C PHE A 62 -8.62 -13.27 15.98
N LYS A 63 -8.55 -14.60 16.15
CA LYS A 63 -9.54 -15.41 16.87
C LYS A 63 -9.37 -15.37 18.39
N ASP A 64 -8.26 -14.83 18.88
CA ASP A 64 -8.03 -14.76 20.31
C ASP A 64 -9.05 -13.80 20.91
N PRO A 65 -9.74 -14.19 22.02
CA PRO A 65 -10.77 -13.37 22.65
C PRO A 65 -10.20 -12.10 23.31
N GLN A 66 -8.89 -11.89 23.26
CA GLN A 66 -8.25 -10.69 23.77
C GLN A 66 -8.75 -9.44 23.05
N LEU A 67 -9.06 -8.42 23.85
CA LEU A 67 -9.53 -7.12 23.41
C LEU A 67 -8.50 -6.43 22.51
N PRO A 68 -8.93 -5.68 21.48
CA PRO A 68 -8.04 -4.78 20.76
C PRO A 68 -7.31 -3.87 21.74
N GLN A 69 -6.00 -3.72 21.54
CA GLN A 69 -5.17 -2.86 22.37
C GLN A 69 -5.04 -1.49 21.70
N ARG A 70 -4.75 -0.44 22.47
CA ARG A 70 -4.42 0.86 21.89
C ARG A 70 -3.18 0.73 21.00
N TRP A 71 -3.22 1.35 19.82
CA TRP A 71 -2.07 1.35 18.92
C TRP A 71 -1.01 2.35 19.37
N GLU A 72 0.24 1.90 19.38
CA GLU A 72 1.42 2.74 19.51
C GLU A 72 2.42 2.35 18.42
N GLN A 73 2.99 3.34 17.73
CA GLN A 73 3.97 3.12 16.68
C GLN A 73 5.21 2.41 17.27
N PRO A 74 5.60 1.23 16.73
CA PRO A 74 6.81 0.55 17.19
C PRO A 74 8.08 1.31 16.77
N LYS A 75 9.17 1.10 17.52
CA LYS A 75 10.53 1.62 17.20
C LYS A 75 11.24 0.80 16.12
N THR A 76 10.49 0.37 15.12
CA THR A 76 10.96 -0.37 13.95
C THR A 76 10.38 0.30 12.70
N TRP A 77 10.99 0.05 11.55
CA TRP A 77 10.35 0.41 10.29
C TRP A 77 8.98 -0.26 10.22
N THR A 78 7.97 0.48 9.76
CA THR A 78 6.62 -0.07 9.60
C THR A 78 6.07 0.31 8.25
N VAL A 79 5.66 -0.70 7.47
CA VAL A 79 4.92 -0.52 6.24
C VAL A 79 3.44 -0.65 6.55
N TYR A 80 2.70 0.45 6.43
CA TYR A 80 1.25 0.45 6.53
C TYR A 80 0.64 0.31 5.16
N MET A 81 -0.18 -0.72 4.96
CA MET A 81 -1.17 -0.75 3.90
C MET A 81 -2.49 -0.25 4.47
N ALA A 82 -2.86 0.99 4.16
CA ALA A 82 -4.16 1.53 4.50
C ALA A 82 -5.19 1.10 3.46
N ALA A 83 -6.20 0.34 3.87
CA ALA A 83 -7.24 -0.14 2.97
C ALA A 83 -8.59 -0.16 3.70
N PRO A 84 -9.67 0.32 3.06
CA PRO A 84 -11.02 0.19 3.57
C PRO A 84 -11.56 -1.20 3.21
N GLY A 85 -12.45 -1.71 4.04
CA GLY A 85 -12.91 -3.10 4.03
C GLY A 85 -14.40 -3.27 4.26
N TRP A 86 -15.12 -2.17 4.46
CA TRP A 86 -16.55 -2.13 4.71
C TRP A 86 -17.32 -1.15 3.82
N THR A 87 -16.64 -0.29 3.05
CA THR A 87 -17.27 0.60 2.07
C THR A 87 -18.19 -0.18 1.12
N ASN A 88 -19.42 0.31 0.91
CA ASN A 88 -20.45 -0.29 0.05
C ASN A 88 -19.94 -0.53 -1.39
N GLY A 89 -19.41 -1.73 -1.65
CA GLY A 89 -18.76 -2.04 -2.93
C GLY A 89 -19.40 -3.15 -3.75
N GLY A 90 -20.45 -3.84 -3.28
CA GLY A 90 -21.04 -4.99 -4.00
C GLY A 90 -20.02 -6.09 -4.34
N PHE A 91 -20.31 -6.96 -5.32
CA PHE A 91 -19.36 -7.97 -5.84
C PHE A 91 -17.94 -7.43 -6.15
N PRO A 92 -17.76 -6.18 -6.66
CA PRO A 92 -16.43 -5.55 -6.81
C PRO A 92 -15.58 -5.45 -5.54
N ILE A 93 -16.18 -5.55 -4.34
CA ILE A 93 -15.44 -5.45 -3.07
C ILE A 93 -14.55 -6.67 -2.86
N VAL A 94 -15.02 -7.89 -3.19
CA VAL A 94 -14.28 -9.13 -2.92
C VAL A 94 -13.00 -9.22 -3.74
N ASP A 95 -13.07 -8.86 -5.03
CA ASP A 95 -11.92 -8.83 -5.92
C ASP A 95 -10.88 -7.83 -5.41
N ARG A 96 -11.33 -6.62 -5.07
CA ARG A 96 -10.48 -5.60 -4.45
C ARG A 96 -9.77 -6.14 -3.22
N LEU A 97 -10.51 -6.69 -2.27
CA LEU A 97 -9.96 -7.07 -0.96
C LEU A 97 -9.00 -8.26 -1.09
N SER A 98 -9.27 -9.13 -2.05
CA SER A 98 -8.33 -10.18 -2.46
C SER A 98 -7.04 -9.57 -3.02
N THR A 99 -7.12 -8.54 -3.86
CA THR A 99 -5.91 -7.87 -4.38
C THR A 99 -5.14 -7.10 -3.30
N ASP A 100 -5.83 -6.52 -2.31
CA ASP A 100 -5.22 -5.88 -1.15
C ASP A 100 -4.50 -6.92 -0.27
N ALA A 101 -5.16 -8.05 0.02
CA ALA A 101 -4.57 -9.16 0.77
C ALA A 101 -3.34 -9.76 0.05
N VAL A 102 -3.40 -9.92 -1.27
CA VAL A 102 -2.24 -10.37 -2.06
C VAL A 102 -1.11 -9.33 -2.02
N ALA A 103 -1.42 -8.04 -2.17
CA ALA A 103 -0.40 -7.00 -2.17
C ALA A 103 0.34 -6.93 -0.83
N VAL A 104 -0.37 -6.93 0.30
CA VAL A 104 0.28 -6.93 1.62
C VAL A 104 1.06 -8.21 1.90
N SER A 105 0.55 -9.37 1.45
CA SER A 105 1.27 -10.65 1.55
C SER A 105 2.61 -10.61 0.80
N LYS A 106 2.71 -9.95 -0.35
CA LYS A 106 3.99 -9.81 -1.07
C LYS A 106 5.02 -8.99 -0.29
N VAL A 107 4.59 -7.94 0.40
CA VAL A 107 5.48 -7.15 1.27
C VAL A 107 5.93 -7.98 2.47
N TYR A 108 5.00 -8.69 3.11
CA TYR A 108 5.29 -9.58 4.23
C TYR A 108 6.27 -10.70 3.84
N ASP A 109 6.03 -11.36 2.70
CA ASP A 109 6.91 -12.36 2.11
C ASP A 109 8.32 -11.82 1.85
N PHE A 110 8.43 -10.61 1.28
CA PHE A 110 9.72 -9.95 1.04
C PHE A 110 10.49 -9.77 2.35
N ILE A 111 9.84 -9.25 3.40
CA ILE A 111 10.45 -9.05 4.71
C ILE A 111 10.90 -10.38 5.32
N TRP A 112 10.09 -11.42 5.21
CA TRP A 112 10.39 -12.74 5.76
C TRP A 112 11.54 -13.44 5.03
N LYS A 113 11.48 -13.50 3.70
CA LYS A 113 12.47 -14.19 2.87
C LYS A 113 13.85 -13.54 2.91
N ASN A 114 13.90 -12.23 3.18
CA ASN A 114 15.14 -11.48 3.32
C ASN A 114 15.56 -11.24 4.78
N HIS A 115 14.94 -11.95 5.74
CA HIS A 115 15.29 -11.89 7.16
C HIS A 115 15.24 -10.48 7.79
N LEU A 116 14.32 -9.63 7.31
CA LEU A 116 14.18 -8.24 7.78
C LEU A 116 13.20 -8.07 8.95
N ARG A 117 12.61 -9.16 9.45
CA ARG A 117 11.51 -9.15 10.45
C ARG A 117 11.81 -8.46 11.77
N ASP A 118 13.08 -8.34 12.15
CA ASP A 118 13.49 -7.67 13.39
C ASP A 118 13.64 -6.15 13.18
N GLN A 119 13.70 -5.69 11.93
CA GLN A 119 13.88 -4.30 11.54
C GLN A 119 12.61 -3.68 10.96
N VAL A 120 11.78 -4.48 10.28
CA VAL A 120 10.60 -4.05 9.53
C VAL A 120 9.37 -4.85 9.95
N LYS A 121 8.26 -4.14 10.18
CA LYS A 121 6.92 -4.68 10.44
C LYS A 121 5.95 -4.30 9.33
N VAL A 122 4.94 -5.13 9.12
CA VAL A 122 3.85 -4.88 8.17
C VAL A 122 2.55 -4.71 8.94
N ALA A 123 1.80 -3.66 8.64
CA ALA A 123 0.53 -3.37 9.26
C ALA A 123 -0.57 -3.17 8.22
N TRP A 124 -1.74 -3.77 8.46
CA TRP A 124 -2.98 -3.39 7.78
C TRP A 124 -3.63 -2.26 8.57
N LEU A 125 -3.93 -1.13 7.92
CA LEU A 125 -4.63 0.00 8.51
C LEU A 125 -6.04 0.12 7.92
N GLN A 126 -7.01 -0.39 8.65
CA GLN A 126 -8.43 -0.32 8.33
C GLN A 126 -8.97 1.07 8.71
N TYR A 127 -9.35 1.87 7.72
CA TYR A 127 -9.71 3.28 7.95
C TYR A 127 -11.16 3.65 7.68
N ASP A 128 -11.98 2.77 7.12
CA ASP A 128 -13.41 3.00 7.03
C ASP A 128 -14.17 2.47 8.24
N GLN A 129 -15.25 3.17 8.53
CA GLN A 129 -16.12 2.84 9.65
C GLN A 129 -16.79 1.49 9.42
N ASN A 130 -16.88 0.70 10.49
CA ASN A 130 -17.72 -0.48 10.50
C ASN A 130 -19.20 -0.05 10.31
N PRO A 131 -19.93 -0.61 9.33
CA PRO A 131 -21.29 -0.21 8.98
C PRO A 131 -22.33 -0.59 10.04
N ASN A 132 -21.97 -1.39 11.04
CA ASN A 132 -22.83 -1.66 12.18
C ASN A 132 -22.21 -1.09 13.50
N PRO A 133 -22.74 0.04 14.01
CA PRO A 133 -22.22 0.70 15.21
C PRO A 133 -22.39 -0.12 16.50
N GLN A 134 -23.37 -1.05 16.57
CA GLN A 134 -23.57 -1.90 17.75
C GLN A 134 -22.38 -2.84 18.03
N PHE A 135 -21.45 -3.01 17.09
CA PHE A 135 -20.23 -3.81 17.26
C PHE A 135 -19.02 -2.98 17.73
N MET A 136 -19.18 -1.68 17.94
CA MET A 136 -18.13 -0.75 18.41
C MET A 136 -18.42 -0.19 19.81
N ASP A 137 -19.67 -0.26 20.27
CA ASP A 137 -20.09 0.32 21.57
C ASP A 137 -19.43 -0.35 22.77
N ASP A 138 -18.83 -1.54 22.58
CA ASP A 138 -18.06 -2.20 23.62
C ASP A 138 -16.75 -2.81 23.08
N LEU A 139 -15.67 -2.04 23.13
CA LEU A 139 -14.31 -2.53 22.90
C LEU A 139 -13.85 -3.59 23.93
N THR A 140 -14.64 -3.85 24.98
CA THR A 140 -14.40 -4.89 26.01
C THR A 140 -15.08 -6.23 25.74
N VAL A 141 -15.80 -6.36 24.63
CA VAL A 141 -16.32 -7.63 24.12
C VAL A 141 -15.93 -7.69 22.66
N VAL A 142 -14.81 -8.33 22.30
CA VAL A 142 -14.42 -8.44 20.88
C VAL A 142 -15.53 -9.19 20.14
N PRO A 143 -16.36 -8.54 19.31
CA PRO A 143 -17.27 -9.29 18.49
C PRO A 143 -16.40 -9.95 17.42
N ASP A 144 -16.87 -11.04 16.85
CA ASP A 144 -16.24 -11.71 15.71
C ASP A 144 -15.87 -10.75 14.54
N ASN A 145 -16.26 -9.48 14.55
CA ASN A 145 -16.24 -8.51 13.44
C ASN A 145 -15.09 -7.47 13.47
N PHE A 146 -14.05 -7.64 14.30
CA PHE A 146 -12.88 -6.74 14.28
C PHE A 146 -12.14 -6.73 12.92
N ILE A 147 -12.15 -7.87 12.23
CA ILE A 147 -11.72 -7.99 10.85
C ILE A 147 -12.94 -8.24 9.95
N PRO A 148 -12.97 -7.67 8.74
CA PRO A 148 -14.00 -7.96 7.77
C PRO A 148 -14.17 -9.45 7.49
N LEU A 149 -15.42 -9.90 7.29
CA LEU A 149 -15.76 -11.32 7.13
C LEU A 149 -14.92 -12.04 6.07
N PHE A 150 -14.62 -11.37 4.96
CA PHE A 150 -13.83 -11.94 3.86
C PHE A 150 -12.35 -12.13 4.18
N LEU A 151 -11.82 -11.47 5.23
CA LEU A 151 -10.47 -11.73 5.72
C LEU A 151 -10.47 -12.81 6.80
N LYS A 152 -11.63 -13.26 7.30
CA LYS A 152 -11.71 -14.37 8.25
C LYS A 152 -11.44 -15.70 7.53
N PRO A 153 -10.94 -16.73 8.23
CA PRO A 153 -10.55 -16.75 9.64
C PRO A 153 -9.13 -16.26 9.93
N ALA A 154 -8.26 -16.17 8.92
CA ALA A 154 -6.82 -16.01 9.11
C ALA A 154 -6.35 -14.55 9.14
N GLY A 155 -7.19 -13.60 8.70
CA GLY A 155 -6.82 -12.21 8.46
C GLY A 155 -5.84 -12.04 7.30
N PRO A 156 -5.42 -10.79 7.03
CA PRO A 156 -4.32 -10.54 6.11
C PRO A 156 -2.98 -11.01 6.73
N GLN A 157 -2.00 -11.31 5.88
CA GLN A 157 -0.63 -11.66 6.32
C GLN A 157 0.12 -10.39 6.73
N VAL A 158 0.01 -10.03 8.01
CA VAL A 158 0.59 -8.81 8.62
C VAL A 158 1.05 -9.10 10.04
N ASP A 159 1.95 -8.27 10.57
CA ASP A 159 2.30 -8.27 12.00
C ASP A 159 1.18 -7.64 12.85
N TYR A 160 0.49 -6.62 12.30
CA TYR A 160 -0.56 -5.89 13.00
C TYR A 160 -1.77 -5.63 12.10
N TYR A 161 -2.97 -5.83 12.63
CA TYR A 161 -4.21 -5.32 12.06
C TYR A 161 -4.70 -4.17 12.92
N ILE A 162 -4.74 -2.96 12.36
CA ILE A 162 -5.07 -1.72 13.04
C ILE A 162 -6.42 -1.23 12.54
N TYR A 163 -7.32 -0.91 13.46
CA TYR A 163 -8.57 -0.24 13.18
C TYR A 163 -8.47 1.22 13.61
N SER A 164 -8.68 2.12 12.66
CA SER A 164 -8.51 3.56 12.84
C SER A 164 -9.48 4.31 11.93
N PRO A 165 -10.75 4.46 12.31
CA PRO A 165 -11.77 4.98 11.40
C PRO A 165 -11.59 6.47 11.09
N ALA A 166 -11.73 6.82 9.82
CA ALA A 166 -11.91 8.17 9.31
C ALA A 166 -13.39 8.45 9.03
N VAL A 167 -13.78 9.72 9.04
CA VAL A 167 -15.11 10.15 8.56
C VAL A 167 -14.99 10.72 7.15
N ARG A 168 -15.96 10.39 6.29
CA ARG A 168 -16.07 11.00 4.95
C ARG A 168 -16.61 12.43 5.04
N HIS A 169 -17.71 12.61 5.77
CA HIS A 169 -18.38 13.90 5.93
C HIS A 169 -18.54 14.24 7.41
N GLY A 170 -18.50 15.54 7.72
CA GLY A 170 -18.74 16.05 9.08
C GLY A 170 -17.56 15.84 10.05
N SER A 171 -17.79 16.15 11.32
CA SER A 171 -16.86 15.87 12.42
C SER A 171 -17.44 14.76 13.29
N GLY A 172 -16.98 13.53 13.10
CA GLY A 172 -17.24 12.47 14.09
C GLY A 172 -16.46 12.81 15.37
N GLN A 173 -17.09 12.66 16.55
CA GLN A 173 -16.35 12.82 17.80
C GLN A 173 -15.15 11.87 17.82
N GLY A 174 -13.95 12.42 17.99
CA GLY A 174 -12.71 11.62 18.06
C GLY A 174 -12.25 10.99 16.74
N MET A 175 -12.74 11.45 15.58
CA MET A 175 -12.32 10.96 14.27
C MET A 175 -11.93 12.13 13.34
N MET A 176 -10.88 11.94 12.54
CA MET A 176 -10.47 12.88 11.50
C MET A 176 -11.25 12.65 10.21
N GLN A 177 -11.46 13.74 9.47
CA GLN A 177 -11.90 13.66 8.09
C GLN A 177 -10.83 13.00 7.22
N TYR A 178 -11.28 12.19 6.25
CA TYR A 178 -10.39 11.45 5.36
C TYR A 178 -9.45 12.36 4.56
N ASP A 179 -9.95 13.49 4.05
CA ASP A 179 -9.11 14.47 3.33
C ASP A 179 -8.05 15.07 4.25
N ARG A 180 -8.43 15.52 5.45
CA ARG A 180 -7.50 16.10 6.44
C ARG A 180 -6.40 15.13 6.86
N TRP A 181 -6.70 13.83 6.87
CA TRP A 181 -5.71 12.80 7.15
C TRP A 181 -4.72 12.62 6.00
N VAL A 182 -5.22 12.58 4.75
CA VAL A 182 -4.40 12.23 3.58
C VAL A 182 -3.67 13.42 2.98
N LYS A 183 -4.29 14.61 2.92
CA LYS A 183 -3.74 15.83 2.30
C LYS A 183 -2.29 16.14 2.71
N PRO A 184 -1.89 16.04 3.99
CA PRO A 184 -0.53 16.36 4.40
C PRO A 184 0.53 15.53 3.67
N PHE A 185 0.19 14.33 3.21
CA PHE A 185 1.13 13.38 2.61
C PHE A 185 1.15 13.42 1.08
N LEU A 186 0.37 14.29 0.45
CA LEU A 186 0.29 14.39 -1.00
C LEU A 186 1.31 15.42 -1.53
N PRO A 187 2.12 15.08 -2.54
CA PRO A 187 3.25 15.91 -2.98
C PRO A 187 2.83 17.27 -3.57
N PHE A 188 1.62 17.36 -4.11
CA PHE A 188 1.07 18.60 -4.68
C PHE A 188 0.21 19.39 -3.69
N ALA A 189 0.09 18.93 -2.44
CA ALA A 189 -0.67 19.64 -1.41
C ALA A 189 0.23 20.65 -0.70
N LYS A 190 -0.21 21.91 -0.66
CA LYS A 190 0.50 23.01 -0.01
C LYS A 190 -0.25 23.46 1.22
N LYS A 191 0.46 23.59 2.33
CA LYS A 191 -0.10 24.14 3.57
C LYS A 191 -0.50 25.62 3.38
N GLN A 192 -1.75 25.95 3.67
CA GLN A 192 -2.28 27.31 3.65
C GLN A 192 -3.17 27.52 4.88
N GLY A 193 -2.70 28.34 5.82
CA GLY A 193 -3.36 28.50 7.12
C GLY A 193 -3.41 27.18 7.89
N GLY A 194 -4.62 26.77 8.31
CA GLY A 194 -4.87 25.52 9.03
C GLY A 194 -5.17 24.29 8.17
N ASP A 195 -5.10 24.41 6.83
CA ASP A 195 -5.43 23.32 5.90
C ASP A 195 -4.32 23.14 4.83
N TYR A 196 -4.48 22.11 4.00
CA TYR A 196 -3.68 21.83 2.82
C TYR A 196 -4.55 21.97 1.57
N VAL A 197 -4.11 22.80 0.63
CA VAL A 197 -4.78 23.07 -0.64
C VAL A 197 -3.94 22.60 -1.82
N ALA A 198 -4.54 22.47 -2.99
CA ALA A 198 -3.84 22.15 -4.23
C ALA A 198 -2.82 23.22 -4.59
N ALA A 199 -1.60 22.80 -4.97
CA ALA A 199 -0.55 23.69 -5.45
C ALA A 199 -0.77 24.17 -6.89
N ASN A 200 -1.71 23.59 -7.65
CA ASN A 200 -2.07 24.02 -9.00
C ASN A 200 -3.57 23.94 -9.25
N ASP A 201 -4.00 24.68 -10.27
CA ASP A 201 -5.41 24.81 -10.63
C ASP A 201 -6.03 23.52 -11.14
N PHE A 202 -5.23 22.57 -11.66
CA PHE A 202 -5.75 21.30 -12.12
C PHE A 202 -6.35 20.49 -10.96
N GLN A 203 -5.62 20.29 -9.86
CA GLN A 203 -6.18 19.60 -8.69
C GLN A 203 -7.32 20.38 -8.05
N ARG A 204 -7.22 21.71 -8.00
CA ARG A 204 -8.30 22.55 -7.48
C ARG A 204 -9.59 22.35 -8.27
N ASN A 205 -9.53 22.40 -9.60
CA ASN A 205 -10.68 22.24 -10.49
C ASN A 205 -11.31 20.85 -10.42
N GLU A 206 -10.54 19.85 -10.00
CA GLU A 206 -11.01 18.47 -9.81
C GLU A 206 -11.58 18.22 -8.40
N GLY A 207 -11.70 19.28 -7.60
CA GLY A 207 -12.36 19.25 -6.29
C GLY A 207 -11.45 18.81 -5.15
N PHE A 208 -10.13 18.92 -5.28
CA PHE A 208 -9.20 18.62 -4.19
C PHE A 208 -9.41 19.52 -2.96
N ASP A 209 -9.65 20.81 -3.19
CA ASP A 209 -9.83 21.81 -2.13
C ASP A 209 -11.20 21.70 -1.45
N ASP A 210 -12.17 21.03 -2.08
CA ASP A 210 -13.51 20.78 -1.54
C ASP A 210 -13.58 19.39 -0.91
N THR A 211 -13.81 19.31 0.40
CA THR A 211 -13.97 18.02 1.11
C THR A 211 -15.13 17.17 0.59
N ASN A 212 -16.15 17.78 -0.05
CA ASN A 212 -17.25 17.08 -0.72
C ASN A 212 -17.00 16.89 -2.22
N GLY A 213 -15.84 17.31 -2.72
CA GLY A 213 -15.42 17.16 -4.10
C GLY A 213 -15.19 15.70 -4.47
N LYS A 214 -15.41 15.39 -5.75
CA LYS A 214 -15.30 14.04 -6.33
C LYS A 214 -13.93 13.37 -6.09
N TYR A 215 -12.88 14.16 -5.88
CA TYR A 215 -11.55 13.67 -5.55
C TYR A 215 -11.55 12.79 -4.29
N TRP A 216 -12.34 13.15 -3.27
CA TRP A 216 -12.36 12.46 -1.96
C TRP A 216 -13.39 11.33 -1.88
N ASP A 217 -14.14 11.09 -2.96
CA ASP A 217 -15.09 9.97 -3.04
C ASP A 217 -14.39 8.62 -3.19
N ASN A 218 -13.13 8.60 -3.63
CA ASN A 218 -12.39 7.36 -3.85
C ASN A 218 -11.57 6.95 -2.62
N TRP A 219 -12.10 5.99 -1.88
CA TRP A 219 -11.45 5.35 -0.73
C TRP A 219 -10.70 4.13 -1.23
N ALA A 220 -9.40 4.28 -1.50
CA ALA A 220 -8.56 3.27 -2.14
C ALA A 220 -7.52 2.68 -1.17
N ARG A 221 -6.64 1.82 -1.68
CA ARG A 221 -5.43 1.38 -0.96
C ARG A 221 -4.38 2.49 -0.97
N HIS A 222 -3.75 2.74 0.17
CA HIS A 222 -2.59 3.62 0.32
C HIS A 222 -1.46 2.89 1.03
N TRP A 223 -0.23 3.29 0.72
CA TRP A 223 0.97 2.81 1.40
C TRP A 223 1.58 3.97 2.16
N PHE A 224 1.94 3.74 3.42
CA PHE A 224 2.79 4.65 4.20
C PHE A 224 4.00 3.86 4.68
N ILE A 225 5.20 4.39 4.44
CA ILE A 225 6.46 3.81 4.88
C ILE A 225 6.97 4.70 6.00
N VAL A 226 7.00 4.13 7.21
CA VAL A 226 7.27 4.87 8.45
C VAL A 226 8.58 4.40 9.05
N ASN A 227 9.46 5.34 9.35
CA ASN A 227 10.76 5.08 9.97
C ASN A 227 10.61 4.78 11.49
N PRO A 228 11.69 4.33 12.16
CA PRO A 228 11.65 4.05 13.61
C PRO A 228 11.35 5.27 14.51
N GLN A 229 11.45 6.49 13.97
CA GLN A 229 11.11 7.74 14.65
C GLN A 229 9.60 8.04 14.55
N GLY A 230 8.85 7.27 13.77
CA GLY A 230 7.41 7.46 13.55
C GLY A 230 7.09 8.46 12.44
N GLU A 231 8.06 8.80 11.60
CA GLU A 231 7.88 9.72 10.47
C GLU A 231 7.61 8.95 9.18
N VAL A 232 6.63 9.41 8.41
CA VAL A 232 6.34 8.93 7.06
C VAL A 232 7.42 9.47 6.12
N VAL A 233 8.23 8.59 5.55
CA VAL A 233 9.31 8.94 4.61
C VAL A 233 8.95 8.72 3.16
N ASP A 234 7.97 7.84 2.89
CA ASP A 234 7.32 7.68 1.59
C ASP A 234 5.85 7.36 1.81
N ALA A 235 5.00 7.87 0.91
CA ALA A 235 3.57 7.59 0.91
C ALA A 235 3.00 7.51 -0.53
N TYR A 236 2.39 6.38 -0.87
CA TYR A 236 1.88 6.11 -2.21
C TYR A 236 0.37 5.93 -2.20
N PHE A 237 -0.33 6.81 -2.92
CA PHE A 237 -1.79 6.85 -2.87
C PHE A 237 -2.43 6.32 -4.16
N SER A 238 -3.45 5.47 -4.01
CA SER A 238 -4.22 4.94 -5.14
C SER A 238 -5.55 5.68 -5.39
N ASN A 239 -5.86 6.72 -4.61
CA ASN A 239 -6.99 7.63 -4.89
C ASN A 239 -6.65 8.65 -5.98
N LEU A 240 -5.37 8.77 -6.33
CA LEU A 240 -4.86 9.78 -7.26
C LEU A 240 -5.33 9.60 -8.69
N GLY A 241 -5.99 8.49 -9.01
CA GLY A 241 -6.54 8.16 -10.31
C GLY A 241 -5.85 6.93 -10.88
N ASN A 242 -6.49 6.38 -11.91
CA ASN A 242 -6.29 5.08 -12.53
C ASN A 242 -7.03 3.93 -11.87
N ARG A 243 -7.42 3.01 -12.76
CA ARG A 243 -7.71 1.62 -12.46
C ARG A 243 -6.48 0.90 -11.88
N VAL A 244 -5.32 1.53 -11.77
CA VAL A 244 -4.04 0.94 -11.38
C VAL A 244 -3.76 1.31 -9.94
N ILE A 245 -3.72 0.31 -9.09
CA ILE A 245 -3.56 0.50 -7.65
C ILE A 245 -2.11 0.25 -7.32
N GLN A 246 -1.53 1.13 -6.51
CA GLN A 246 -0.13 1.03 -6.13
C GLN A 246 0.12 -0.35 -5.52
N GLY A 247 0.97 -1.13 -6.17
CA GLY A 247 1.25 -2.52 -5.82
C GLY A 247 2.25 -2.61 -4.68
N ALA A 248 2.65 -3.85 -4.37
CA ALA A 248 3.72 -4.11 -3.40
C ALA A 248 5.09 -3.61 -3.89
N ASP A 249 5.22 -3.25 -5.17
CA ASP A 249 6.45 -2.70 -5.74
C ASP A 249 6.87 -1.42 -5.03
N LYS A 250 5.91 -0.55 -4.71
CA LYS A 250 6.17 0.74 -4.04
C LYS A 250 6.80 0.59 -2.66
N PRO A 251 6.14 -0.08 -1.69
CA PRO A 251 6.74 -0.24 -0.37
C PRO A 251 8.02 -1.10 -0.39
N ILE A 252 8.11 -2.14 -1.22
CA ILE A 252 9.33 -2.96 -1.31
C ILE A 252 10.50 -2.10 -1.80
N ASN A 253 10.31 -1.31 -2.86
CA ASN A 253 11.40 -0.50 -3.40
C ASN A 253 11.78 0.68 -2.49
N SER A 254 10.80 1.25 -1.79
CA SER A 254 11.07 2.24 -0.74
C SER A 254 11.90 1.65 0.40
N LEU A 255 11.63 0.41 0.84
CA LEU A 255 12.47 -0.28 1.82
C LEU A 255 13.88 -0.55 1.29
N ILE A 256 14.02 -0.98 0.03
CA ILE A 256 15.34 -1.17 -0.60
C ILE A 256 16.16 0.12 -0.50
N HIS A 257 15.56 1.25 -0.85
CA HIS A 257 16.20 2.56 -0.78
C HIS A 257 16.58 2.97 0.64
N HIS A 258 15.59 3.08 1.54
CA HIS A 258 15.79 3.63 2.87
C HIS A 258 16.66 2.76 3.78
N LEU A 259 16.61 1.43 3.61
CA LEU A 259 17.45 0.49 4.32
C LEU A 259 18.78 0.21 3.60
N LYS A 260 19.01 0.83 2.43
CA LYS A 260 20.21 0.65 1.59
C LYS A 260 20.50 -0.81 1.28
N LEU A 261 19.46 -1.55 0.91
CA LEU A 261 19.55 -2.97 0.60
C LEU A 261 20.13 -3.19 -0.81
N ASP A 262 20.89 -4.25 -0.96
CA ASP A 262 21.42 -4.67 -2.26
C ASP A 262 20.37 -5.48 -3.04
N GLY A 263 19.67 -4.82 -3.96
CA GLY A 263 18.60 -5.41 -4.78
C GLY A 263 18.99 -6.67 -5.55
N GLU A 264 20.27 -6.88 -5.86
CA GLU A 264 20.75 -8.09 -6.56
C GLU A 264 20.80 -9.32 -5.65
N LYS A 265 20.90 -9.10 -4.33
CA LYS A 265 20.97 -10.17 -3.31
C LYS A 265 19.63 -10.46 -2.65
N LEU A 266 18.58 -9.75 -3.05
CA LEU A 266 17.26 -9.87 -2.43
C LEU A 266 16.39 -10.90 -3.15
N ILE A 267 15.63 -11.66 -2.37
CA ILE A 267 14.55 -12.51 -2.83
C ILE A 267 13.29 -11.65 -2.97
N ILE A 268 12.99 -11.20 -4.18
CA ILE A 268 11.85 -10.33 -4.47
C ILE A 268 10.88 -11.10 -5.38
N PRO A 269 9.68 -11.47 -4.88
CA PRO A 269 8.73 -12.24 -5.67
C PRO A 269 8.21 -11.43 -6.85
N LYS A 270 7.80 -12.10 -7.93
CA LYS A 270 7.06 -11.44 -9.01
C LYS A 270 5.86 -10.66 -8.44
N ILE A 271 5.80 -9.38 -8.79
CA ILE A 271 4.74 -8.47 -8.35
C ILE A 271 3.74 -8.35 -9.48
N VAL A 272 2.46 -8.59 -9.17
CA VAL A 272 1.35 -8.39 -10.10
C VAL A 272 0.59 -7.16 -9.63
N THR A 273 0.66 -6.09 -10.41
CA THR A 273 -0.14 -4.89 -10.20
C THR A 273 -1.50 -5.10 -10.82
N TYR A 274 -2.51 -5.36 -9.98
CA TYR A 274 -3.88 -5.54 -10.44
C TYR A 274 -4.51 -4.20 -10.81
N GLN A 275 -5.33 -4.23 -11.86
CA GLN A 275 -6.16 -3.10 -12.25
C GLN A 275 -7.62 -3.36 -11.87
N TYR A 276 -8.22 -2.53 -11.01
CA TYR A 276 -9.67 -2.53 -10.79
C TYR A 276 -10.23 -1.11 -10.72
N GLN A 277 -11.48 -0.94 -11.13
CA GLN A 277 -12.15 0.35 -11.11
C GLN A 277 -12.83 0.54 -9.75
N SER A 278 -12.24 1.36 -8.87
CA SER A 278 -12.95 1.88 -7.69
C SER A 278 -13.89 2.98 -8.18
N LEU A 279 -15.20 2.71 -8.21
CA LEU A 279 -16.21 3.61 -8.80
C LEU A 279 -17.09 4.32 -7.76
N PHE A 280 -17.07 5.65 -7.84
CA PHE A 280 -18.30 6.48 -7.82
C PHE A 280 -18.25 7.61 -8.89
N THR A 281 -17.08 7.94 -9.44
CA THR A 281 -16.92 8.80 -10.63
C THR A 281 -15.71 8.38 -11.48
N ALA A 282 -15.68 8.80 -12.75
CA ALA A 282 -14.62 8.46 -13.72
C ALA A 282 -13.28 9.18 -13.42
N PRO A 283 -12.12 8.62 -13.82
CA PRO A 283 -10.82 9.02 -13.25
C PRO A 283 -10.20 10.29 -13.83
N TYR A 284 -9.71 11.10 -12.90
CA TYR A 284 -8.92 12.33 -12.97
C TYR A 284 -7.68 12.33 -13.91
N TRP A 285 -6.95 11.20 -14.07
CA TRP A 285 -5.70 11.17 -14.85
C TRP A 285 -5.84 11.17 -16.38
N ASN A 286 -7.03 10.88 -16.93
CA ASN A 286 -7.22 10.88 -18.38
C ASN A 286 -7.13 12.29 -19.00
N LYS A 287 -7.05 13.33 -18.18
CA LYS A 287 -6.92 14.74 -18.60
C LYS A 287 -5.50 15.32 -18.42
N ILE A 288 -4.56 14.55 -17.86
CA ILE A 288 -3.18 14.99 -17.65
C ILE A 288 -2.34 14.49 -18.82
N ASP A 289 -2.03 15.40 -19.75
CA ASP A 289 -1.05 15.21 -20.81
C ASP A 289 0.38 15.10 -20.23
N ALA A 290 1.33 14.59 -21.02
CA ALA A 290 2.72 14.37 -20.62
C ALA A 290 3.40 15.63 -20.06
N GLU A 291 3.10 16.82 -20.60
CA GLU A 291 3.64 18.10 -20.12
C GLU A 291 3.21 18.46 -18.68
N ILE A 292 2.04 17.98 -18.23
CA ILE A 292 1.53 18.29 -16.89
C ILE A 292 2.15 17.35 -15.83
N ARG A 293 2.63 16.16 -16.21
CA ARG A 293 3.23 15.20 -15.28
C ARG A 293 4.54 15.70 -14.67
N ASP A 294 5.35 16.38 -15.47
CA ASP A 294 6.60 17.04 -15.04
C ASP A 294 6.33 18.16 -14.03
N VAL A 295 5.23 18.92 -14.24
CA VAL A 295 4.80 19.99 -13.33
C VAL A 295 4.28 19.43 -12.00
N LEU A 296 3.72 18.22 -12.01
CA LEU A 296 3.20 17.55 -10.82
C LEU A 296 4.21 16.68 -10.08
N GLN A 297 5.40 16.45 -10.65
CA GLN A 297 6.44 15.55 -10.13
C GLN A 297 5.94 14.10 -9.91
N ILE A 298 4.99 13.63 -10.72
CA ILE A 298 4.38 12.29 -10.59
C ILE A 298 4.80 11.43 -11.78
N ASP A 299 5.94 10.77 -11.69
CA ASP A 299 6.45 9.88 -12.75
C ASP A 299 6.24 8.39 -12.45
N GLY A 300 5.50 7.69 -13.31
CA GLY A 300 5.07 6.31 -13.03
C GLY A 300 4.58 5.42 -14.17
N ALA A 301 4.37 5.90 -15.41
CA ALA A 301 3.90 5.05 -16.50
C ALA A 301 5.06 4.69 -17.45
N ALA A 302 5.17 3.41 -17.79
CA ALA A 302 6.06 2.93 -18.84
C ALA A 302 5.72 3.60 -20.18
N LYS A 303 6.76 3.90 -20.96
CA LYS A 303 6.66 4.24 -22.39
C LYS A 303 6.08 3.06 -23.17
#